data_AF-A0A8H7FUW0-F1
#
_entry.id   AF-A0A8H7FUW0-F1
#
_cell.length_a   1.000
_cell.length_b   1.000
_cell.length_c   1.000
_cell.angle_alpha   90.00
_cell.angle_beta   90.00
_cell.angle_gamma   90.00
#
_symmetry.space_group_name_H-M   'P 1'
#
loop_
_entity.id
_entity.type
_entity.pdbx_description
1 polymer ?
#
loop_
_entity_poly.entity_id
_entity_poly.type
_entity_poly.pdbx_seq_one_letter_code
_entity_poly.pdbx_strand_id
1 'polypeptide(L)'
;MSSQPSTCVAGLYQCGSVTISLFYSMLRTVLDENTQTFALFRCNATHEVVGGALDSKDQQVLPIGTYAILSTDGHPIPVNLTAENYRARTQSYDKSGSQRWDSLQLESAIEDDEALSHQGPSSLNSIQNGLLLRSHIHDLFDAYAFGINPDNEYSIIAFTTTAQDDGLDGRQLWINGGVERKYQPSDVVLREHFKQCVLANVKGAGMRIEDLMDPSDEHDLSQFSRWGQRMDCGGKSRFELELGSRLYAHPNLFAE
;
A
#
# COMPACT_ATOMS: atom_id res chain seq x y z
N MET A 1 -2.09 -2.63 -39.64
CA MET A 1 -1.75 -1.96 -38.37
C MET A 1 -1.36 -3.04 -37.40
N SER A 2 -0.09 -3.10 -37.00
CA SER A 2 0.41 -4.11 -36.06
C SER A 2 -0.28 -3.91 -34.72
N SER A 3 -1.13 -4.85 -34.28
CA SER A 3 -1.67 -4.83 -32.93
C SER A 3 -0.50 -4.94 -31.95
N GLN A 4 -0.25 -3.90 -31.16
CA GLN A 4 0.64 -4.07 -30.02
C GLN A 4 0.11 -5.22 -29.16
N PRO A 5 0.97 -6.11 -28.65
CA PRO A 5 0.54 -7.18 -27.76
C PRO A 5 -0.14 -6.55 -26.54
N SER A 6 -1.21 -7.19 -26.05
CA SER A 6 -1.89 -6.80 -24.81
C SER A 6 -0.89 -6.80 -23.66
N THR A 7 -0.65 -5.64 -23.05
CA THR A 7 0.25 -5.50 -21.89
C THR A 7 -0.54 -5.70 -20.61
N CYS A 8 -0.04 -6.56 -19.71
CA CYS A 8 -0.59 -6.64 -18.36
C CYS A 8 -0.19 -5.37 -17.58
N VAL A 9 -1.20 -4.60 -17.18
CA VAL A 9 -1.00 -3.31 -16.47
C VAL A 9 -1.16 -3.45 -14.95
N ALA A 10 -1.94 -4.43 -14.52
CA ALA A 10 -2.27 -4.68 -13.12
C ALA A 10 -2.65 -6.15 -12.91
N GLY A 11 -2.46 -6.64 -11.68
CA GLY A 11 -2.92 -7.94 -11.22
C GLY A 11 -3.25 -7.84 -9.73
N LEU A 12 -4.26 -8.57 -9.26
CA LEU A 12 -4.66 -8.53 -7.85
C LEU A 12 -4.89 -9.97 -7.37
N TYR A 13 -4.27 -10.33 -6.25
CA TYR A 13 -4.69 -11.50 -5.51
C TYR A 13 -5.97 -11.16 -4.75
N GLN A 14 -7.09 -11.75 -5.17
CA GLN A 14 -8.38 -11.50 -4.55
C GLN A 14 -8.81 -12.68 -3.69
N CYS A 15 -9.14 -12.38 -2.43
CA CYS A 15 -9.51 -13.34 -1.41
C CYS A 15 -11.04 -13.53 -1.24
N GLY A 16 -11.82 -12.88 -2.10
CA GLY A 16 -13.28 -12.98 -2.13
C GLY A 16 -14.02 -11.78 -1.57
N SER A 17 -13.34 -10.83 -0.92
CA SER A 17 -13.97 -9.59 -0.42
C SER A 17 -14.02 -8.45 -1.45
N VAL A 18 -13.18 -8.48 -2.49
CA VAL A 18 -13.03 -7.33 -3.40
C VAL A 18 -14.22 -7.24 -4.34
N THR A 19 -14.94 -6.13 -4.24
CA THR A 19 -16.08 -5.80 -5.11
C THR A 19 -15.61 -5.16 -6.41
N ILE A 20 -16.48 -5.15 -7.42
CA ILE A 20 -16.20 -4.48 -8.70
C ILE A 20 -15.88 -3.01 -8.47
N SER A 21 -16.71 -2.30 -7.69
CA SER A 21 -16.52 -0.88 -7.37
C SER A 21 -15.18 -0.62 -6.65
N LEU A 22 -14.79 -1.49 -5.73
CA LEU A 22 -13.52 -1.39 -5.03
C LEU A 22 -12.35 -1.57 -5.99
N PHE A 23 -12.43 -2.55 -6.90
CA PHE A 23 -11.39 -2.76 -7.90
C PHE A 23 -11.24 -1.56 -8.86
N TYR A 24 -12.33 -0.91 -9.25
CA TYR A 24 -12.27 0.37 -9.98
C TYR A 24 -11.57 1.47 -9.17
N SER A 25 -11.82 1.55 -7.86
CA SER A 25 -11.13 2.49 -6.97
C SER A 25 -9.62 2.22 -6.92
N MET A 26 -9.23 0.94 -6.82
CA MET A 26 -7.82 0.53 -6.87
C MET A 26 -7.17 0.91 -8.20
N LEU A 27 -7.84 0.67 -9.33
CA LEU A 27 -7.32 1.05 -10.64
C LEU A 27 -7.17 2.55 -10.80
N ARG A 28 -8.07 3.37 -10.26
CA ARG A 28 -7.89 4.84 -10.25
C ARG A 28 -6.68 5.31 -9.45
N THR A 29 -6.15 4.49 -8.54
CA THR A 29 -4.88 4.74 -7.85
C THR A 29 -3.67 4.40 -8.71
N VAL A 30 -3.82 3.41 -9.59
CA VAL A 30 -2.73 2.84 -10.40
C VAL A 30 -2.60 3.52 -11.77
N LEU A 31 -3.73 3.89 -12.37
CA LEU A 31 -3.83 4.57 -13.65
C LEU A 31 -3.64 6.07 -13.47
N ASP A 32 -2.94 6.71 -14.40
CA ASP A 32 -2.71 8.14 -14.33
C ASP A 32 -3.94 8.98 -14.75
N GLU A 33 -3.86 10.28 -14.51
CA GLU A 33 -4.88 11.26 -14.89
C GLU A 33 -5.06 11.43 -16.41
N ASN A 34 -4.08 10.99 -17.21
CA ASN A 34 -4.17 11.02 -18.67
C ASN A 34 -4.97 9.84 -19.23
N THR A 35 -5.26 8.84 -18.40
CA THR A 35 -6.09 7.70 -18.77
C THR A 35 -7.54 8.19 -18.90
N GLN A 36 -8.06 8.10 -20.12
CA GLN A 36 -9.45 8.48 -20.43
C GLN A 36 -10.45 7.66 -19.62
N THR A 37 -11.71 8.07 -19.61
CA THR A 37 -12.80 7.31 -18.98
C THR A 37 -12.78 5.86 -19.47
N PHE A 38 -12.54 4.95 -18.54
CA PHE A 38 -12.38 3.53 -18.82
C PHE A 38 -13.50 2.70 -18.22
N ALA A 39 -13.71 1.52 -18.80
CA ALA A 39 -14.52 0.46 -18.28
C ALA A 39 -13.77 -0.87 -18.35
N LEU A 40 -14.12 -1.77 -17.43
CA LEU A 40 -13.60 -3.12 -17.37
C LEU A 40 -14.49 -4.06 -18.15
N PHE A 41 -13.88 -4.86 -19.00
CA PHE A 41 -14.54 -5.91 -19.75
C PHE A 41 -13.92 -7.25 -19.40
N ARG A 42 -14.74 -8.25 -19.10
CA ARG A 42 -14.22 -9.58 -18.79
C ARG A 42 -13.59 -10.19 -20.05
N CYS A 43 -12.49 -10.90 -19.89
CA CYS A 43 -11.86 -11.65 -20.97
C CYS A 43 -12.02 -13.16 -20.76
N ASN A 44 -12.05 -13.91 -21.86
CA ASN A 44 -11.94 -15.36 -21.84
C ASN A 44 -10.47 -15.82 -21.72
N ALA A 45 -10.24 -17.13 -21.77
CA ALA A 45 -8.90 -17.73 -21.69
C ALA A 45 -7.98 -17.35 -22.87
N THR A 46 -8.54 -16.88 -24.00
CA THR A 46 -7.78 -16.38 -25.17
C THR A 46 -7.57 -14.87 -25.14
N HIS A 47 -7.88 -14.21 -24.01
CA HIS A 47 -7.81 -12.76 -23.80
C HIS A 47 -8.74 -11.93 -24.70
N GLU A 48 -9.80 -12.54 -25.22
CA GLU A 48 -10.84 -11.84 -25.96
C GLU A 48 -11.92 -11.35 -25.01
N VAL A 49 -12.40 -10.13 -25.26
CA VAL A 49 -13.48 -9.53 -24.47
C VAL A 49 -14.77 -10.31 -24.65
N VAL A 50 -15.40 -10.66 -23.53
CA VAL A 50 -16.68 -11.35 -23.43
C VAL A 50 -17.67 -10.53 -22.60
N GLY A 51 -18.87 -10.34 -23.13
CA GLY A 51 -19.92 -9.58 -22.46
C GLY A 51 -19.77 -8.06 -22.56
N GLY A 52 -20.47 -7.34 -21.68
CA GLY A 52 -20.46 -5.88 -21.63
C GLY A 52 -19.51 -5.32 -20.58
N ALA A 53 -19.44 -3.99 -20.53
CA ALA A 53 -18.73 -3.25 -19.49
C ALA A 53 -19.29 -3.58 -18.10
N LEU A 54 -18.40 -3.81 -17.14
CA LEU A 54 -18.77 -3.91 -15.72
C LEU A 54 -19.17 -2.53 -15.18
N ASP A 55 -20.22 -2.47 -14.36
CA ASP A 55 -20.62 -1.23 -13.71
C ASP A 55 -19.64 -0.85 -12.58
N SER A 56 -19.04 0.34 -12.69
CA SER A 56 -18.10 0.87 -11.71
C SER A 56 -18.67 1.10 -10.31
N LYS A 57 -19.99 1.03 -10.14
CA LYS A 57 -20.69 1.17 -8.86
C LYS A 57 -21.16 -0.16 -8.28
N ASP A 58 -20.95 -1.26 -8.99
CA ASP A 58 -21.42 -2.58 -8.56
C ASP A 58 -20.67 -3.05 -7.30
N GLN A 59 -21.45 -3.48 -6.31
CA GLN A 59 -20.95 -4.00 -5.03
C GLN A 59 -20.85 -5.52 -5.01
N GLN A 60 -21.16 -6.20 -6.11
CA GLN A 60 -20.90 -7.62 -6.25
C GLN A 60 -19.40 -7.91 -6.22
N VAL A 61 -19.05 -9.05 -5.63
CA VAL A 61 -17.68 -9.57 -5.63
C VAL A 61 -17.20 -9.70 -7.06
N LEU A 62 -16.02 -9.14 -7.35
CA LEU A 62 -15.42 -9.19 -8.68
C LEU A 62 -15.16 -10.66 -9.05
N PRO A 63 -15.67 -11.16 -10.19
CA PRO A 63 -15.37 -12.53 -10.60
C PRO A 63 -13.88 -12.74 -10.84
N ILE A 64 -13.35 -13.92 -10.51
CA ILE A 64 -11.96 -14.24 -10.83
C ILE A 64 -11.80 -14.35 -12.35
N GLY A 65 -10.80 -13.67 -12.90
CA GLY A 65 -10.48 -13.73 -14.33
C GLY A 65 -9.60 -12.58 -14.81
N THR A 66 -9.40 -12.54 -16.12
CA THR A 66 -8.69 -11.46 -16.80
C THR A 66 -9.67 -10.39 -17.24
N TYR A 67 -9.28 -9.12 -17.14
CA TYR A 67 -10.10 -7.99 -17.56
C TYR A 67 -9.33 -7.07 -18.51
N ALA A 68 -9.99 -6.62 -19.57
CA ALA A 68 -9.48 -5.58 -20.46
C ALA A 68 -9.94 -4.21 -19.98
N ILE A 69 -9.02 -3.25 -20.00
CA ILE A 69 -9.30 -1.83 -19.80
C ILE A 69 -9.55 -1.21 -21.17
N LEU A 70 -10.76 -0.77 -21.41
CA LEU A 70 -11.19 -0.14 -22.66
C LEU A 70 -11.94 1.16 -22.34
N SER A 71 -12.22 1.96 -23.37
CA SER A 71 -13.22 3.04 -23.25
C SER A 71 -14.57 2.46 -22.84
N THR A 72 -15.46 3.31 -22.30
CA THR A 72 -16.86 2.95 -22.02
C THR A 72 -17.59 2.40 -23.25
N ASP A 73 -17.17 2.80 -24.45
CA ASP A 73 -17.72 2.33 -25.73
C ASP A 73 -17.05 1.03 -26.25
N GLY A 74 -16.10 0.46 -25.50
CA GLY A 74 -15.41 -0.78 -25.86
C GLY A 74 -14.23 -0.61 -26.84
N HIS A 75 -13.79 0.62 -27.08
CA HIS A 75 -12.62 0.90 -27.92
C HIS A 75 -11.30 0.86 -27.13
N PRO A 76 -10.19 0.39 -27.73
CA PRO A 76 -8.87 0.46 -27.11
C PRO A 76 -8.50 1.92 -26.79
N ILE A 77 -7.97 2.13 -25.58
CA ILE A 77 -7.48 3.43 -25.12
C ILE A 77 -6.00 3.31 -24.73
N PRO A 78 -5.23 4.40 -24.83
CA PRO A 78 -3.91 4.45 -24.20
C PRO A 78 -4.09 4.34 -22.68
N VAL A 79 -3.41 3.38 -22.06
CA VAL A 79 -3.39 3.18 -20.62
C VAL A 79 -2.00 3.53 -20.11
N ASN A 80 -1.92 4.54 -19.25
CA ASN A 80 -0.68 4.95 -18.62
C ASN A 80 -0.76 4.66 -17.12
N LEU A 81 0.34 4.15 -16.57
CA LEU A 81 0.47 3.94 -15.14
C LEU A 81 0.97 5.23 -14.49
N THR A 82 0.57 5.48 -13.25
CA THR A 82 1.13 6.57 -12.44
C THR A 82 2.66 6.46 -12.36
N ALA A 83 3.38 7.56 -12.12
CA ALA A 83 4.82 7.47 -11.83
C ALA A 83 5.11 6.94 -10.41
N GLU A 84 4.10 6.92 -9.55
CA GLU A 84 4.25 6.63 -8.12
C GLU A 84 4.40 5.14 -7.84
N ASN A 85 5.52 4.71 -7.27
CA ASN A 85 5.70 3.34 -6.81
C ASN A 85 5.41 3.23 -5.32
N TYR A 86 5.03 2.04 -4.87
CA TYR A 86 4.95 1.77 -3.44
C TYR A 86 6.32 2.00 -2.80
N ARG A 87 6.32 2.38 -1.54
CA ARG A 87 7.54 2.51 -0.75
C ARG A 87 7.43 1.58 0.43
N ALA A 88 8.46 0.78 0.71
CA ALA A 88 8.51 0.01 1.94
C ALA A 88 8.30 0.93 3.14
N ARG A 89 7.59 0.46 4.17
CA ARG A 89 7.47 1.25 5.39
C ARG A 89 8.82 1.44 6.02
N THR A 90 9.07 2.68 6.38
CA THR A 90 10.23 3.05 7.18
C THR A 90 9.78 3.23 8.61
N GLN A 91 10.52 2.65 9.57
CA GLN A 91 10.25 2.90 10.99
C GLN A 91 10.36 4.40 11.30
N SER A 92 9.50 4.91 12.19
CA SER A 92 9.38 6.34 12.52
C SER A 92 10.66 7.00 13.03
N TYR A 93 11.69 6.21 13.38
CA TYR A 93 13.01 6.70 13.78
C TYR A 93 13.93 7.06 12.60
N ASP A 94 13.54 6.76 11.37
CA ASP A 94 14.32 7.07 10.18
C ASP A 94 13.79 8.34 9.47
N LYS A 95 14.71 9.23 9.07
CA LYS A 95 14.44 10.53 8.43
C LYS A 95 13.73 10.38 7.09
N SER A 96 13.80 9.21 6.46
CA SER A 96 13.09 8.96 5.20
C SER A 96 11.56 8.87 5.37
N GLY A 97 11.07 8.49 6.56
CA GLY A 97 9.63 8.49 6.88
C GLY A 97 9.03 9.90 6.95
N SER A 98 9.78 10.87 7.49
CA SER A 98 9.33 12.26 7.59
C SER A 98 9.17 12.91 6.21
N GLN A 99 10.03 12.60 5.23
CA GLN A 99 9.95 13.22 3.89
C GLN A 99 8.62 12.98 3.17
N ARG A 100 8.06 11.76 3.25
CA ARG A 100 6.76 11.47 2.62
C ARG A 100 5.64 12.15 3.40
N TRP A 101 5.69 12.04 4.72
CA TRP A 101 4.75 12.70 5.64
C TRP A 101 4.64 14.20 5.35
N ASP A 102 5.79 14.88 5.24
CA ASP A 102 5.90 16.30 4.93
C ASP A 102 5.41 16.61 3.50
N SER A 103 5.79 15.79 2.51
CA SER A 103 5.38 16.00 1.11
C SER A 103 3.88 15.91 0.89
N LEU A 104 3.19 15.09 1.68
CA LEU A 104 1.76 14.90 1.65
C LEU A 104 1.03 15.81 2.65
N GLN A 105 1.77 16.61 3.43
CA GLN A 105 1.23 17.51 4.46
C GLN A 105 0.29 16.80 5.44
N LEU A 106 0.63 15.55 5.81
CA LEU A 106 -0.25 14.69 6.63
C LEU A 106 -0.45 15.24 8.05
N GLU A 107 0.46 16.08 8.54
CA GLU A 107 0.30 16.82 9.80
C GLU A 107 -1.00 17.63 9.86
N SER A 108 -1.47 18.16 8.71
CA SER A 108 -2.71 18.93 8.62
C SER A 108 -3.97 18.09 8.83
N ALA A 109 -3.85 16.76 8.74
CA ALA A 109 -4.92 15.80 8.98
C ALA A 109 -4.92 15.21 10.40
N ILE A 110 -4.09 15.77 11.29
CA ILE A 110 -4.00 15.40 12.70
C ILE A 110 -4.73 16.45 13.53
N GLU A 111 -5.72 15.97 14.29
CA GLU A 111 -6.56 16.73 15.21
C GLU A 111 -6.21 16.47 16.69
N ASP A 112 -5.23 15.59 16.93
CA ASP A 112 -4.68 15.27 18.26
C ASP A 112 -4.32 16.54 19.02
N ASP A 113 -4.92 16.71 20.21
CA ASP A 113 -4.78 17.90 21.04
C ASP A 113 -3.71 17.78 22.12
N GLU A 114 -2.99 16.65 22.17
CA GLU A 114 -1.82 16.50 23.03
C GLU A 114 -0.71 17.50 22.68
N ALA A 115 0.17 17.78 23.64
CA ALA A 115 1.27 18.71 23.40
C ALA A 115 2.15 18.22 22.23
N LEU A 116 2.54 19.12 21.32
CA LEU A 116 3.41 18.79 20.17
C LEU A 116 4.72 18.09 20.58
N SER A 117 5.22 18.35 21.79
CA SER A 117 6.37 17.65 22.36
C SER A 117 6.16 16.14 22.54
N HIS A 118 4.92 15.69 22.70
CA HIS A 118 4.52 14.28 22.78
C HIS A 118 4.17 13.70 21.39
N GLN A 119 3.77 14.53 20.43
CA GLN A 119 3.43 14.10 19.07
C GLN A 119 4.65 13.97 18.14
N GLY A 120 5.83 14.43 18.56
CA GLY A 120 7.04 14.38 17.73
C GLY A 120 7.04 15.38 16.56
N PRO A 121 8.08 15.37 15.71
CA PRO A 121 8.17 16.27 14.56
C PRO A 121 6.96 16.10 13.64
N SER A 122 6.33 17.21 13.26
CA SER A 122 5.16 17.21 12.35
C SER A 122 4.03 16.27 12.75
N SER A 123 3.85 16.02 14.06
CA SER A 123 2.84 15.12 14.60
C SER A 123 2.96 13.65 14.16
N LEU A 124 4.16 13.22 13.75
CA LEU A 124 4.43 11.85 13.29
C LEU A 124 4.10 10.78 14.35
N ASN A 125 4.30 11.09 15.62
CA ASN A 125 4.02 10.21 16.76
C ASN A 125 2.63 10.44 17.36
N SER A 126 1.76 11.18 16.68
CA SER A 126 0.36 11.31 17.09
C SER A 126 -0.29 9.93 17.18
N ILE A 127 -1.18 9.76 18.17
CA ILE A 127 -1.95 8.52 18.30
C ILE A 127 -2.86 8.26 17.10
N GLN A 128 -3.19 9.29 16.32
CA GLN A 128 -3.97 9.14 15.09
C GLN A 128 -3.17 8.53 13.93
N ASN A 129 -1.83 8.51 14.03
CA ASN A 129 -0.94 7.76 13.13
C ASN A 129 -0.61 6.35 13.68
N GLY A 130 -1.23 5.94 14.79
CA GLY A 130 -0.98 4.67 15.46
C GLY A 130 -2.11 3.66 15.30
N LEU A 131 -1.74 2.39 15.19
CA LEU A 131 -2.64 1.25 15.34
C LEU A 131 -1.96 0.18 16.20
N LEU A 132 -2.63 -0.26 17.27
CA LEU A 132 -2.13 -1.35 18.10
C LEU A 132 -2.53 -2.69 17.50
N LEU A 133 -1.52 -3.48 17.07
CA LEU A 133 -1.72 -4.76 16.41
C LEU A 133 -0.97 -5.88 17.15
N ARG A 134 -1.42 -7.13 16.99
CA ARG A 134 -0.64 -8.31 17.40
C ARG A 134 0.64 -8.37 16.57
N SER A 135 1.76 -8.80 17.13
CA SER A 135 3.08 -8.80 16.46
C SER A 135 3.06 -9.31 15.01
N HIS A 136 2.63 -10.55 14.76
CA HIS A 136 2.53 -11.07 13.38
C HIS A 136 1.60 -10.28 12.46
N ILE A 137 0.51 -9.68 12.98
CA ILE A 137 -0.39 -8.82 12.19
C ILE A 137 0.27 -7.47 11.89
N HIS A 138 1.09 -6.97 12.81
CA HIS A 138 1.91 -5.78 12.58
C HIS A 138 2.91 -6.02 11.44
N ASP A 139 3.57 -7.18 11.41
CA ASP A 139 4.50 -7.54 10.33
C ASP A 139 3.79 -7.58 8.96
N LEU A 140 2.57 -8.13 8.92
CA LEU A 140 1.73 -8.14 7.72
C LEU A 140 1.28 -6.74 7.29
N PHE A 141 0.98 -5.88 8.27
CA PHE A 141 0.64 -4.48 8.02
C PHE A 141 1.85 -3.79 7.38
N ASP A 142 3.03 -3.90 7.97
CA ASP A 142 4.27 -3.31 7.47
C ASP A 142 4.65 -3.77 6.06
N ALA A 143 4.41 -5.05 5.76
CA ALA A 143 4.64 -5.65 4.45
C ALA A 143 3.59 -5.30 3.39
N TYR A 144 2.58 -4.48 3.70
CA TYR A 144 1.43 -4.20 2.83
C TYR A 144 0.66 -5.46 2.40
N ALA A 145 0.67 -6.50 3.25
CA ALA A 145 0.00 -7.77 2.97
C ALA A 145 -1.53 -7.65 3.07
N PHE A 146 -2.02 -6.66 3.81
CA PHE A 146 -3.41 -6.22 3.85
C PHE A 146 -3.48 -4.69 3.97
N GLY A 147 -4.65 -4.12 3.65
CA GLY A 147 -4.93 -2.70 3.84
C GLY A 147 -6.31 -2.47 4.47
N ILE A 148 -6.50 -1.32 5.10
CA ILE A 148 -7.76 -0.91 5.73
C ILE A 148 -8.32 0.25 4.92
N ASN A 149 -9.50 0.10 4.34
CA ASN A 149 -10.13 1.14 3.52
C ASN A 149 -11.15 1.96 4.34
N PRO A 150 -10.82 3.19 4.77
CA PRO A 150 -11.75 4.01 5.55
C PRO A 150 -13.00 4.44 4.74
N ASP A 151 -12.96 4.44 3.41
CA ASP A 151 -14.12 4.79 2.57
C ASP A 151 -15.16 3.68 2.46
N ASN A 152 -14.78 2.46 2.82
CA ASN A 152 -15.62 1.28 2.69
C ASN A 152 -15.85 0.67 4.07
N GLU A 153 -16.38 1.48 4.99
CA GLU A 153 -16.71 1.05 6.35
C GLU A 153 -15.52 0.42 7.09
N TYR A 154 -14.30 0.93 6.84
CA TYR A 154 -13.06 0.38 7.37
C TYR A 154 -12.84 -1.11 7.04
N SER A 155 -13.30 -1.55 5.86
CA SER A 155 -13.08 -2.92 5.39
C SER A 155 -11.60 -3.24 5.26
N ILE A 156 -11.23 -4.43 5.73
CA ILE A 156 -9.90 -5.01 5.64
C ILE A 156 -9.83 -5.86 4.37
N ILE A 157 -8.85 -5.55 3.52
CA ILE A 157 -8.63 -6.23 2.24
C ILE A 157 -7.28 -6.93 2.31
N ALA A 158 -7.28 -8.25 2.17
CA ALA A 158 -6.05 -9.03 2.08
C ALA A 158 -5.56 -9.08 0.63
N PHE A 159 -4.28 -8.74 0.44
CA PHE A 159 -3.61 -8.77 -0.86
C PHE A 159 -2.68 -9.99 -1.04
N THR A 160 -2.56 -10.83 0.00
CA THR A 160 -1.65 -11.99 0.02
C THR A 160 -2.35 -13.21 0.63
N THR A 161 -1.84 -14.40 0.32
CA THR A 161 -2.27 -15.66 0.94
C THR A 161 -2.06 -15.64 2.45
N THR A 162 -0.93 -15.12 2.93
CA THR A 162 -0.63 -15.08 4.37
C THR A 162 -1.67 -14.26 5.14
N ALA A 163 -2.01 -13.06 4.66
CA ALA A 163 -3.05 -12.24 5.28
C ALA A 163 -4.45 -12.90 5.20
N GLN A 164 -4.69 -13.68 4.15
CA GLN A 164 -5.91 -14.47 4.01
C GLN A 164 -5.98 -15.64 5.00
N ASP A 165 -4.87 -16.33 5.23
CA ASP A 165 -4.78 -17.47 6.15
C ASP A 165 -4.99 -17.04 7.61
N ASP A 166 -4.59 -15.81 7.97
CA ASP A 166 -4.94 -15.16 9.24
C ASP A 166 -6.42 -14.72 9.31
N GLY A 167 -7.16 -14.89 8.21
CA GLY A 167 -8.59 -14.62 8.10
C GLY A 167 -8.95 -13.15 8.19
N LEU A 168 -8.04 -12.25 7.79
CA LEU A 168 -8.24 -10.80 7.88
C LEU A 168 -9.19 -10.25 6.83
N ASP A 169 -9.24 -10.88 5.65
CA ASP A 169 -10.02 -10.40 4.51
C ASP A 169 -11.52 -10.32 4.81
N GLY A 170 -12.16 -9.26 4.32
CA GLY A 170 -13.59 -9.03 4.47
C GLY A 170 -14.04 -8.68 5.89
N ARG A 171 -13.13 -8.61 6.85
CA ARG A 171 -13.42 -8.05 8.18
C ARG A 171 -13.48 -6.52 8.13
N GLN A 172 -13.98 -5.92 9.20
CA GLN A 172 -13.97 -4.47 9.39
C GLN A 172 -13.10 -4.12 10.60
N LEU A 173 -12.30 -3.07 10.50
CA LEU A 173 -11.62 -2.52 11.67
C LEU A 173 -12.67 -1.91 12.58
N TRP A 174 -12.70 -2.38 13.82
CA TRP A 174 -13.59 -1.82 14.83
C TRP A 174 -13.06 -0.47 15.31
N ILE A 175 -13.87 0.58 15.15
CA ILE A 175 -13.62 1.91 15.69
C ILE A 175 -14.54 2.15 16.89
N ASN A 176 -13.96 2.59 18.01
CA ASN A 176 -14.74 2.89 19.21
C ASN A 176 -15.52 4.21 19.05
N GLY A 177 -16.80 4.13 18.72
CA GLY A 177 -17.67 5.30 18.56
C GLY A 177 -17.93 6.09 19.85
N GLY A 178 -17.52 5.59 21.02
CA GLY A 178 -17.58 6.32 22.29
C GLY A 178 -16.39 7.27 22.52
N VAL A 179 -15.40 7.26 21.62
CA VAL A 179 -14.18 8.08 21.70
C VAL A 179 -14.27 9.20 20.66
N GLU A 180 -13.78 10.39 20.99
CA GLU A 180 -13.74 11.52 20.05
C GLU A 180 -12.83 11.25 18.83
N ARG A 181 -13.14 11.85 17.68
CA ARG A 181 -12.46 11.60 16.40
C ARG A 181 -10.94 11.87 16.46
N LYS A 182 -10.53 12.90 17.19
CA LYS A 182 -9.12 13.28 17.44
C LYS A 182 -8.30 12.20 18.15
N TYR A 183 -8.95 11.22 18.79
CA TYR A 183 -8.30 10.10 19.46
C TYR A 183 -8.49 8.77 18.71
N GLN A 184 -8.94 8.82 17.46
CA GLN A 184 -9.10 7.68 16.58
C GLN A 184 -8.10 7.75 15.42
N PRO A 185 -7.73 6.61 14.80
CA PRO A 185 -6.86 6.59 13.62
C PRO A 185 -7.34 7.56 12.53
N SER A 186 -6.44 8.35 11.95
CA SER A 186 -6.81 9.34 10.93
C SER A 186 -7.19 8.64 9.61
N ASP A 187 -8.34 9.01 9.03
CA ASP A 187 -8.80 8.42 7.76
C ASP A 187 -7.87 8.80 6.61
N VAL A 188 -7.25 9.98 6.68
CA VAL A 188 -6.29 10.43 5.66
C VAL A 188 -5.04 9.56 5.71
N VAL A 189 -4.52 9.29 6.90
CA VAL A 189 -3.35 8.43 7.10
C VAL A 189 -3.65 6.98 6.72
N LEU A 190 -4.81 6.44 7.12
CA LEU A 190 -5.23 5.08 6.74
C LEU A 190 -5.44 4.94 5.24
N ARG A 191 -6.04 5.93 4.59
CA ARG A 191 -6.19 5.98 3.14
C ARG A 191 -4.84 5.98 2.43
N GLU A 192 -3.87 6.72 2.95
CA GLU A 192 -2.53 6.74 2.40
C GLU A 192 -1.83 5.39 2.57
N HIS A 193 -2.00 4.73 3.71
CA HIS A 193 -1.56 3.35 3.88
C HIS A 193 -2.24 2.40 2.87
N PHE A 194 -3.56 2.48 2.71
CA PHE A 194 -4.30 1.65 1.75
C PHE A 194 -3.82 1.88 0.31
N LYS A 195 -3.54 3.13 -0.05
CA LYS A 195 -2.94 3.50 -1.34
C LYS A 195 -1.61 2.78 -1.55
N GLN A 196 -0.73 2.72 -0.55
CA GLN A 196 0.52 1.96 -0.65
C GLN A 196 0.27 0.46 -0.85
N CYS A 197 -0.72 -0.13 -0.18
CA CYS A 197 -1.10 -1.53 -0.42
C CYS A 197 -1.54 -1.79 -1.86
N VAL A 198 -2.33 -0.87 -2.42
CA VAL A 198 -2.76 -0.94 -3.82
C VAL A 198 -1.57 -0.79 -4.76
N LEU A 199 -0.67 0.16 -4.52
CA LEU A 199 0.53 0.33 -5.35
C LEU A 199 1.49 -0.87 -5.24
N ALA A 200 1.58 -1.53 -4.09
CA ALA A 200 2.46 -2.68 -3.89
C ALA A 200 1.91 -3.94 -4.59
N ASN A 201 0.60 -4.16 -4.51
CA ASN A 201 0.00 -5.43 -4.90
C ASN A 201 -0.77 -5.37 -6.23
N VAL A 202 -1.25 -4.19 -6.66
CA VAL A 202 -2.09 -4.04 -7.87
C VAL A 202 -1.30 -3.51 -9.06
N LYS A 203 -0.36 -2.60 -8.84
CA LYS A 203 0.38 -1.94 -9.92
C LYS A 203 1.49 -2.83 -10.48
N GLY A 204 1.53 -2.99 -11.81
CA GLY A 204 2.65 -3.64 -12.51
C GLY A 204 2.84 -5.10 -12.12
N ALA A 205 1.96 -5.98 -12.58
CA ALA A 205 2.01 -7.44 -12.38
C ALA A 205 2.30 -7.95 -10.95
N GLY A 206 2.18 -7.11 -9.92
CA GLY A 206 2.47 -7.43 -8.52
C GLY A 206 3.85 -8.07 -8.36
N MET A 207 4.92 -7.28 -8.23
CA MET A 207 6.20 -7.82 -7.79
C MET A 207 5.93 -8.59 -6.48
N ARG A 208 6.09 -9.91 -6.48
CA ARG A 208 5.60 -10.72 -5.38
C ARG A 208 6.41 -10.35 -4.14
N ILE A 209 5.79 -10.32 -2.97
CA ILE A 209 6.54 -10.16 -1.70
C ILE A 209 7.62 -11.26 -1.59
N GLU A 210 7.38 -12.42 -2.18
CA GLU A 210 8.34 -13.53 -2.39
C GLU A 210 9.63 -13.08 -3.12
N ASP A 211 9.55 -12.12 -4.05
CA ASP A 211 10.69 -11.59 -4.81
C ASP A 211 11.47 -10.51 -4.02
N LEU A 212 10.87 -9.96 -2.96
CA LEU A 212 11.44 -8.93 -2.07
C LEU A 212 12.04 -9.52 -0.79
N MET A 213 11.49 -10.63 -0.32
CA MET A 213 11.93 -11.34 0.88
C MET A 213 13.02 -12.34 0.51
N ASP A 214 14.28 -11.93 0.58
CA ASP A 214 15.37 -12.91 0.71
C ASP A 214 15.35 -13.45 2.15
N PRO A 215 14.96 -14.72 2.38
CA PRO A 215 14.92 -15.29 3.73
C PRO A 215 16.31 -15.43 4.36
N SER A 216 17.38 -15.22 3.58
CA SER A 216 18.77 -15.29 4.02
C SER A 216 19.37 -13.94 4.46
N ASP A 217 18.58 -12.86 4.49
CA ASP A 217 19.02 -11.53 4.92
C ASP A 217 19.08 -11.43 6.47
N GLU A 218 19.86 -12.32 7.09
CA GLU A 218 20.48 -12.02 8.38
C GLU A 218 21.22 -10.69 8.23
N HIS A 219 21.04 -9.80 9.22
CA HIS A 219 21.51 -8.41 9.22
C HIS A 219 23.05 -8.31 9.32
N ASP A 220 23.78 -9.05 8.49
CA ASP A 220 25.23 -9.10 8.46
C ASP A 220 25.79 -8.06 7.49
N LEU A 221 26.34 -7.00 8.07
CA LEU A 221 27.00 -5.90 7.36
C LEU A 221 28.37 -6.28 6.77
N SER A 222 28.83 -7.52 6.92
CA SER A 222 30.15 -7.95 6.45
C SER A 222 30.29 -7.98 4.92
N GLN A 223 29.18 -8.05 4.17
CA GLN A 223 29.17 -8.34 2.74
C GLN A 223 28.90 -7.11 1.85
N PHE A 224 29.72 -6.06 1.98
CA PHE A 224 29.63 -4.77 1.24
C PHE A 224 29.40 -4.92 -0.28
N SER A 225 29.89 -6.00 -0.89
CA SER A 225 29.73 -6.29 -2.33
C SER A 225 28.27 -6.53 -2.77
N ARG A 226 27.39 -7.03 -1.89
CA ARG A 226 25.95 -7.19 -2.16
C ARG A 226 25.19 -5.87 -2.05
N TRP A 227 25.64 -4.97 -1.18
CA TRP A 227 25.00 -3.67 -0.91
C TRP A 227 25.23 -2.65 -2.04
N GLY A 228 26.42 -2.64 -2.63
CA GLY A 228 26.79 -1.68 -3.68
C GLY A 228 25.97 -1.80 -4.97
N GLN A 229 25.30 -2.94 -5.21
CA GLN A 229 24.49 -3.17 -6.40
C GLN A 229 23.00 -2.80 -6.25
N ARG A 230 22.51 -2.54 -5.02
CA ARG A 230 21.09 -2.27 -4.70
C ARG A 230 20.82 -0.84 -4.17
N MET A 231 21.71 0.11 -4.46
CA MET A 231 21.59 1.49 -3.96
C MET A 231 20.37 2.26 -4.51
N ASP A 232 19.64 1.74 -5.49
CA ASP A 232 18.49 2.42 -6.10
C ASP A 232 17.15 2.19 -5.38
N CYS A 233 16.99 1.11 -4.60
CA CYS A 233 15.67 0.72 -4.07
C CYS A 233 15.54 0.58 -2.54
N GLY A 234 16.59 0.86 -1.74
CA GLY A 234 16.45 0.82 -0.28
C GLY A 234 17.73 0.78 0.55
N GLY A 235 18.91 0.75 -0.09
CA GLY A 235 20.20 0.67 0.63
C GLY A 235 20.46 1.84 1.58
N LYS A 236 19.98 3.05 1.25
CA LYS A 236 20.15 4.23 2.10
C LYS A 236 19.33 4.15 3.39
N SER A 237 18.04 3.84 3.30
CA SER A 237 17.17 3.68 4.47
C SER A 237 17.64 2.54 5.39
N ARG A 238 18.15 1.44 4.80
CA ARG A 238 18.72 0.32 5.58
C ARG A 238 20.04 0.68 6.28
N PHE A 239 20.89 1.48 5.64
CA PHE A 239 22.10 2.02 6.27
C PHE A 239 21.76 2.97 7.41
N GLU A 240 20.82 3.88 7.22
CA GLU A 240 20.37 4.82 8.26
C GLU A 240 19.73 4.08 9.45
N LEU A 241 18.97 3.00 9.20
CA LEU A 241 18.39 2.13 10.24
C LEU A 241 19.45 1.45 11.10
N GLU A 242 20.46 0.84 10.48
CA GLU A 242 21.53 0.18 11.21
C GLU A 242 22.39 1.20 11.98
N LEU A 243 22.68 2.35 11.37
CA LEU A 243 23.42 3.43 12.01
C LEU A 243 22.68 3.95 13.26
N GLY A 244 21.36 4.16 13.15
CA GLY A 244 20.49 4.54 14.26
C GLY A 244 20.53 3.49 15.38
N SER A 245 20.30 2.22 15.06
CA SER A 245 20.27 1.15 16.06
C SER A 245 21.59 1.06 16.86
N ARG A 246 22.75 1.23 16.20
CA ARG A 246 24.07 1.16 16.83
C ARG A 246 24.45 2.41 17.62
N LEU A 247 24.08 3.61 17.15
CA LEU A 247 24.34 4.86 17.89
C LEU A 247 23.49 4.98 19.16
N TYR A 248 22.24 4.50 19.12
CA TYR A 248 21.34 4.59 20.28
C TYR A 248 21.45 3.39 21.26
N ALA A 249 22.10 2.29 20.87
CA ALA A 249 22.43 1.18 21.77
C ALA A 249 23.56 1.51 22.79
N HIS A 250 24.15 2.70 22.74
CA HIS A 250 25.18 3.15 23.69
C HIS A 250 24.75 4.41 24.45
N PRO A 251 24.14 4.29 25.65
CA PRO A 251 23.76 5.45 26.47
C PRO A 251 24.93 6.24 27.09
N ASN A 252 26.19 5.83 26.92
CA ASN A 252 27.33 6.34 27.70
C ASN A 252 28.45 6.93 26.82
N LEU A 253 28.17 7.98 26.05
CA LEU A 253 29.25 8.74 25.38
C LEU A 253 29.21 10.27 25.56
N PHE A 254 28.37 10.78 26.46
CA PHE A 254 28.45 12.17 26.92
C PHE A 254 28.34 12.25 28.45
N ALA A 255 29.36 11.73 29.13
CA ALA A 255 29.63 12.05 30.52
C ALA A 255 31.13 12.26 30.67
N GLU A 256 31.58 13.47 30.37
CA GLU A 256 32.68 14.18 31.05
C GLU A 256 32.30 15.66 31.16
#